data_AF-A0A6N9URC9-F1
#
_entry.id   AF-A0A6N9URC9-F1
#
_cell.length_a   1.000
_cell.length_b   1.000
_cell.length_c   1.000
_cell.angle_alpha   90.00
_cell.angle_beta   90.00
_cell.angle_gamma   90.00
#
_symmetry.space_group_name_H-M   'P 1'
#
loop_
_entity.id
_entity.type
_entity.pdbx_description
1 polymer ?
#
loop_
_entity_poly.entity_id
_entity_poly.type
_entity_poly.pdbx_seq_one_letter_code
_entity_poly.pdbx_strand_id
1 'polypeptide(L)'
;LTATLAQRGVPDPDAAVQGALAEGEALAFQDALDEPGARPERAAGGAAGGTDGASAEGESAEGEGEERPVRVLIGLERYALAEESLADGLSRLVNSAPKQDGSAADWEQAAASAQGSAAELIRAVAGHGL
;
A
#
# COMPACT_ATOMS: atom_id res chain seq x y z
N LEU A 1 -15.83 10.79 15.90
CA LEU A 1 -15.26 9.80 14.96
C LEU A 1 -16.05 8.49 14.96
N THR A 2 -16.11 7.75 16.08
CA THR A 2 -16.80 6.45 16.18
C THR A 2 -18.26 6.48 15.73
N ALA A 3 -19.02 7.50 16.14
CA ALA A 3 -20.41 7.67 15.68
C ALA A 3 -20.53 7.86 14.15
N THR A 4 -19.56 8.50 13.52
CA THR A 4 -19.49 8.66 12.06
C THR A 4 -19.14 7.34 11.38
N LEU A 5 -18.19 6.58 11.94
CA LEU A 5 -17.83 5.25 11.44
C LEU A 5 -19.01 4.27 11.56
N ALA A 6 -19.75 4.32 12.66
CA ALA A 6 -20.97 3.54 12.85
C ALA A 6 -22.01 3.83 11.77
N GLN A 7 -22.24 5.10 11.43
CA GLN A 7 -23.13 5.49 10.32
C GLN A 7 -22.64 5.00 8.94
N ARG A 8 -21.34 4.72 8.80
CA ARG A 8 -20.72 4.18 7.57
C ARG A 8 -20.60 2.65 7.59
N GLY A 9 -21.19 1.97 8.57
CA GLY A 9 -21.21 0.51 8.66
C GLY A 9 -20.10 -0.10 9.51
N VAL A 10 -19.34 0.69 10.27
CA VAL A 10 -18.29 0.22 11.18
C VAL A 10 -18.65 0.61 12.62
N PRO A 11 -19.60 -0.11 13.28
CA PRO A 11 -20.06 0.22 14.62
C PRO A 11 -19.00 -0.06 15.71
N ASP A 12 -18.14 -1.05 15.48
CA ASP A 12 -16.99 -1.37 16.34
C ASP A 12 -15.70 -1.32 15.50
N PRO A 13 -14.98 -0.18 15.51
CA PRO A 13 -13.81 0.01 14.66
C PRO A 13 -12.62 -0.85 15.10
N ASP A 14 -12.46 -1.07 16.40
CA ASP A 14 -11.33 -1.83 16.93
C ASP A 14 -11.48 -3.30 16.55
N ALA A 15 -12.66 -3.88 16.78
CA ALA A 15 -12.93 -5.26 16.36
C ALA A 15 -12.83 -5.44 14.84
N ALA A 16 -13.27 -4.46 14.05
CA ALA A 16 -13.17 -4.51 12.58
C ALA A 16 -11.70 -4.54 12.11
N VAL A 17 -10.83 -3.70 12.68
CA VAL A 17 -9.40 -3.69 12.34
C VAL A 17 -8.73 -4.99 12.77
N GLN A 18 -9.01 -5.48 13.98
CA GLN A 18 -8.44 -6.74 14.45
C GLN A 18 -8.87 -7.93 13.57
N GLY A 19 -10.13 -7.95 13.13
CA GLY A 19 -10.64 -8.96 12.19
C GLY A 19 -9.90 -8.91 10.86
N ALA A 20 -9.77 -7.73 10.25
CA ALA A 20 -9.07 -7.56 8.98
C ALA A 20 -7.58 -7.99 9.05
N LEU A 21 -6.90 -7.72 10.17
CA LEU A 21 -5.54 -8.18 10.42
C LEU A 21 -5.48 -9.72 10.59
N ALA A 22 -6.40 -10.29 11.37
CA ALA A 22 -6.44 -11.72 11.64
C ALA A 22 -6.75 -12.56 10.39
N GLU A 23 -7.60 -12.04 9.50
CA GLU A 23 -7.95 -12.65 8.23
C GLU A 23 -6.91 -12.40 7.12
N GLY A 24 -5.91 -11.54 7.39
CA GLY A 24 -4.87 -11.17 6.42
C GLY A 24 -5.35 -10.26 5.31
N GLU A 25 -6.52 -9.64 5.46
CA GLU A 25 -7.02 -8.62 4.52
C GLU A 25 -6.22 -7.31 4.62
N ALA A 26 -5.64 -7.07 5.81
CA ALA A 26 -4.70 -6.01 6.08
C ALA A 26 -3.42 -6.58 6.72
N LEU A 27 -2.28 -5.96 6.44
CA LEU A 27 -0.97 -6.32 7.01
C LEU A 27 -0.39 -5.14 7.78
N ALA A 28 0.07 -5.36 9.02
CA ALA A 28 0.69 -4.31 9.83
C ALA A 28 2.23 -4.42 9.78
N PHE A 29 2.89 -3.32 9.39
CA PHE A 29 4.34 -3.20 9.39
C PHE A 29 4.74 -2.09 10.35
N GLN A 30 5.82 -2.30 11.10
CA GLN A 30 6.37 -1.29 12.00
C GLN A 30 7.64 -0.73 11.40
N ASP A 31 7.66 0.58 11.21
CA ASP A 31 8.77 1.34 10.66
C ASP A 31 9.35 2.23 11.75
N ALA A 32 10.56 1.91 12.22
CA ALA A 32 11.19 2.66 13.30
C ALA A 32 11.49 4.09 12.83
N LEU A 33 11.05 5.08 13.60
CA LEU A 33 11.36 6.47 13.34
C LEU A 33 12.71 6.78 13.98
N ASP A 34 13.64 7.27 13.16
CA ASP A 34 14.87 7.85 13.67
C ASP A 34 14.56 9.16 14.39
N GLU A 35 15.17 9.35 15.55
CA GLU A 35 15.04 10.58 16.31
C GLU A 35 15.70 11.73 15.52
N PRO A 36 15.02 12.88 15.32
CA PRO A 36 15.60 13.99 14.57
C PRO A 36 16.86 14.51 15.27
N GLY A 37 18.04 14.15 14.72
CA GLY A 37 19.36 14.48 15.28
C GLY A 37 20.23 13.27 15.60
N ALA A 38 19.68 12.05 15.61
CA ALA A 38 20.46 10.83 15.70
C ALA A 38 21.21 10.59 14.38
N ARG A 39 22.53 10.36 14.45
CA ARG A 39 23.30 9.92 13.29
C ARG A 39 22.75 8.55 12.86
N PRO A 40 22.46 8.31 11.58
CA PRO A 40 21.96 7.01 11.14
C PRO A 40 23.03 5.95 11.44
N GLU A 41 22.74 5.08 12.41
CA GLU A 41 23.47 3.82 12.51
C GLU A 41 23.02 2.98 11.34
N ARG A 42 23.94 2.74 10.39
CA ARG A 42 23.66 1.88 9.25
C ARG A 42 23.05 0.58 9.76
N ALA A 43 21.86 0.26 9.27
CA ALA A 43 21.29 -1.06 9.36
C ALA A 43 22.33 -2.08 8.88
N ALA A 44 23.00 -2.75 9.82
CA ALA A 44 23.96 -3.80 9.54
C ALA A 44 23.19 -5.09 9.23
N GLY A 45 22.60 -5.15 8.04
CA GLY A 45 22.20 -6.40 7.42
C GLY A 45 23.35 -6.97 6.60
N GLY A 46 23.86 -8.15 6.97
CA GLY A 46 24.41 -9.12 6.00
C GLY A 46 25.89 -9.51 6.13
N ALA A 47 26.11 -10.64 6.82
CA ALA A 47 27.01 -11.76 6.50
C ALA A 47 28.56 -11.64 6.48
N ALA A 48 29.14 -12.59 7.23
CA ALA A 48 30.42 -13.32 7.07
C ALA A 48 31.72 -12.78 7.73
N GLY A 49 32.25 -13.57 8.68
CA GLY A 49 33.71 -13.68 8.90
C GLY A 49 34.21 -13.88 10.34
N GLY A 50 34.30 -15.14 10.78
CA GLY A 50 35.34 -15.75 11.64
C GLY A 50 36.14 -15.00 12.72
N THR A 51 35.99 -15.51 13.96
CA THR A 51 36.99 -15.86 15.01
C THR A 51 37.84 -14.81 15.74
N ASP A 52 37.68 -14.86 17.08
CA ASP A 52 38.65 -14.77 18.19
C ASP A 52 39.45 -13.47 18.46
N GLY A 53 39.26 -12.91 19.67
CA GLY A 53 40.21 -12.00 20.30
C GLY A 53 39.60 -11.15 21.43
N ALA A 54 40.05 -11.38 22.66
CA ALA A 54 39.46 -10.91 23.92
C ALA A 54 39.56 -9.39 24.23
N SER A 55 38.57 -8.96 25.02
CA SER A 55 38.54 -7.90 26.04
C SER A 55 39.04 -6.48 25.72
N ALA A 56 38.07 -5.56 25.64
CA ALA A 56 38.17 -4.27 26.31
C ALA A 56 36.75 -3.81 26.71
N GLU A 57 36.40 -4.01 27.97
CA GLU A 57 35.28 -3.33 28.64
C GLU A 57 35.38 -1.81 28.42
N GLY A 58 34.51 -1.30 27.53
CA GLY A 58 34.02 0.07 27.58
C GLY A 58 32.57 -0.05 28.02
N GLU A 59 32.27 0.41 29.23
CA GLU A 59 30.94 0.47 29.82
C GLU A 59 29.98 1.24 28.90
N SER A 60 29.30 0.52 28.01
CA SER A 60 28.02 0.95 27.49
C SER A 60 27.06 0.84 28.66
N ALA A 61 26.89 1.93 29.41
CA ALA A 61 25.77 2.06 30.31
C ALA A 61 24.51 1.83 29.48
N GLU A 62 23.97 0.63 29.60
CA GLU A 62 22.69 0.18 29.08
C GLU A 62 21.63 1.10 29.70
N GLY A 63 21.39 2.23 29.04
CA GLY A 63 20.16 2.98 29.22
C GLY A 63 19.03 2.03 28.86
N GLU A 64 18.23 1.69 29.86
CA GLU A 64 16.99 0.93 29.76
C GLU A 64 16.29 1.29 28.43
N GLY A 65 16.21 0.32 27.52
CA GLY A 65 15.84 0.56 26.13
C GLY A 65 14.51 1.29 26.01
N GLU A 66 14.58 2.60 25.76
CA GLU A 66 13.41 3.38 25.40
C GLU A 66 12.80 2.76 24.13
N GLU A 67 11.51 2.42 24.20
CA GLU A 67 10.74 1.93 23.07
C GLU A 67 10.78 3.01 21.97
N ARG A 68 11.68 2.81 20.99
CA ARG A 68 11.87 3.77 19.91
C ARG A 68 10.52 3.99 19.22
N PRO A 69 10.14 5.24 18.93
CA PRO A 69 8.87 5.52 18.29
C PRO A 69 8.81 4.81 16.94
N VAL A 70 7.76 4.04 16.69
CA VAL A 70 7.51 3.36 15.42
C VAL A 70 6.29 3.97 14.73
N ARG A 71 6.38 4.11 13.41
CA ARG A 71 5.25 4.35 12.53
C ARG A 71 4.66 3.01 12.11
N VAL A 72 3.37 2.83 12.32
CA VAL A 72 2.64 1.65 11.81
C VAL A 72 2.16 1.93 10.39
N LEU A 73 2.54 1.09 9.45
CA LEU A 73 2.06 1.09 8.06
C LEU A 73 1.08 -0.07 7.86
N ILE A 74 0.01 0.17 7.11
CA ILE A 74 -1.02 -0.84 6.83
C ILE A 74 -1.00 -1.18 5.33
N GLY A 75 -0.65 -2.42 5.01
CA GLY A 75 -0.76 -2.99 3.66
C GLY A 75 -2.18 -3.48 3.40
N LEU A 76 -2.74 -3.14 2.23
CA LEU A 76 -4.12 -3.43 1.84
C LEU A 76 -4.14 -4.42 0.66
N GLU A 77 -3.84 -5.69 0.93
CA GLU A 77 -3.52 -6.72 -0.07
C GLU A 77 -4.56 -6.82 -1.20
N ARG A 78 -5.85 -6.86 -0.87
CA ARG A 78 -6.92 -6.96 -1.88
C ARG A 78 -6.96 -5.77 -2.83
N TYR A 79 -6.69 -4.58 -2.31
CA TYR A 79 -6.68 -3.36 -3.13
C TYR A 79 -5.41 -3.27 -3.96
N ALA A 80 -4.27 -3.69 -3.41
CA ALA A 80 -3.02 -3.80 -4.17
C ALA A 80 -3.17 -4.77 -5.36
N LEU A 81 -3.77 -5.95 -5.15
CA LEU A 81 -4.09 -6.90 -6.22
C LEU A 81 -5.09 -6.34 -7.23
N ALA A 82 -6.11 -5.60 -6.77
CA ALA A 82 -7.06 -4.95 -7.66
C ALA A 82 -6.39 -3.89 -8.53
N GLU A 83 -5.45 -3.11 -7.97
CA GLU A 83 -4.66 -2.12 -8.71
C GLU A 83 -3.74 -2.78 -9.74
N GLU A 84 -3.06 -3.87 -9.39
CA GLU A 84 -2.24 -4.63 -10.34
C GLU A 84 -3.10 -5.19 -11.48
N SER A 85 -4.26 -5.78 -11.16
CA SER A 85 -5.20 -6.27 -12.17
C SER A 85 -5.74 -5.15 -13.05
N LEU A 86 -5.96 -3.95 -12.51
CA LEU A 86 -6.38 -2.78 -13.28
C LEU A 86 -5.25 -2.33 -14.22
N ALA A 87 -4.01 -2.24 -13.73
CA ALA A 87 -2.85 -1.87 -14.54
C ALA A 87 -2.58 -2.87 -15.67
N ASP A 88 -2.69 -4.18 -15.39
CA ASP A 88 -2.58 -5.24 -16.41
C ASP A 88 -3.74 -5.15 -17.42
N GLY A 89 -4.97 -4.95 -16.94
CA GLY A 89 -6.14 -4.76 -17.80
C GLY A 89 -6.00 -3.56 -18.74
N LEU A 90 -5.54 -2.42 -18.22
CA LEU A 90 -5.25 -1.22 -19.02
C LEU A 90 -4.13 -1.47 -20.03
N SER A 91 -3.07 -2.16 -19.62
CA SER A 91 -1.96 -2.53 -20.50
C SER A 91 -2.43 -3.42 -21.66
N ARG A 92 -3.30 -4.39 -21.40
CA ARG A 92 -3.92 -5.22 -22.44
C ARG A 92 -4.83 -4.40 -23.34
N LEU A 93 -5.60 -3.46 -22.80
CA LEU A 93 -6.48 -2.60 -23.58
C LEU A 93 -5.69 -1.72 -24.57
N VAL A 94 -4.63 -1.06 -24.10
CA VAL A 94 -3.72 -0.25 -24.95
C VAL A 94 -3.16 -1.08 -26.11
N ASN A 95 -2.82 -2.34 -25.86
CA ASN A 95 -2.19 -3.21 -26.86
C ASN A 95 -3.18 -3.99 -27.73
N SER A 96 -4.47 -4.01 -27.39
CA SER A 96 -5.52 -4.75 -28.12
C SER A 96 -6.46 -3.83 -28.90
N ALA A 97 -6.54 -2.55 -28.55
CA ALA A 97 -7.28 -1.57 -29.32
C ALA A 97 -6.61 -1.43 -30.72
N PRO A 98 -7.37 -1.51 -31.82
CA PRO A 98 -6.88 -1.08 -33.12
C PRO A 98 -6.39 0.37 -32.96
N LYS A 99 -5.20 0.70 -33.47
CA LYS A 99 -4.62 2.06 -33.47
C LYS A 99 -5.44 3.09 -34.27
N GLN A 100 -6.66 2.73 -34.66
CA GLN A 100 -7.62 3.60 -35.30
C GLN A 100 -8.25 4.42 -34.18
N ASP A 101 -8.11 5.74 -34.25
CA ASP A 101 -8.83 6.67 -33.40
C ASP A 101 -10.33 6.41 -33.58
N GLY A 102 -10.90 5.56 -32.73
CA GLY A 102 -12.34 5.30 -32.70
C GLY A 102 -13.04 6.64 -32.51
N SER A 103 -14.08 6.90 -33.29
CA SER A 103 -14.75 8.20 -33.22
C SER A 103 -15.33 8.38 -31.81
N ALA A 104 -15.46 9.63 -31.34
CA ALA A 104 -16.06 9.92 -30.05
C ALA A 104 -17.45 9.26 -29.87
N ALA A 105 -18.18 9.04 -30.98
CA ALA A 105 -19.47 8.36 -30.98
C ALA A 105 -19.35 6.86 -30.64
N ASP A 106 -18.29 6.18 -31.10
CA ASP A 106 -18.07 4.75 -30.83
C ASP A 106 -17.73 4.51 -29.35
N TRP A 107 -16.95 5.41 -28.76
CA TRP A 107 -16.63 5.40 -27.32
C TRP A 107 -17.86 5.68 -26.44
N GLU A 108 -18.74 6.61 -26.85
CA GLU A 108 -19.98 6.87 -26.12
C GLU A 108 -20.95 5.68 -26.22
N GLN A 109 -21.05 5.04 -27.39
CA GLN A 109 -21.82 3.80 -27.57
C GLN A 109 -21.33 2.68 -26.64
N ALA A 110 -20.01 2.53 -26.49
CA ALA A 110 -19.40 1.57 -25.57
C ALA A 110 -19.70 1.91 -24.10
N ALA A 111 -19.54 3.18 -23.70
CA ALA A 111 -19.86 3.64 -22.35
C ALA A 111 -21.35 3.42 -22.01
N ALA A 112 -22.25 3.68 -22.95
CA ALA A 112 -23.70 3.47 -22.78
C ALA A 112 -24.08 1.99 -22.61
N SER A 113 -23.25 1.06 -23.11
CA SER A 113 -23.43 -0.38 -22.92
C SER A 113 -22.90 -0.91 -21.58
N ALA A 114 -22.09 -0.11 -20.87
CA ALA A 114 -21.51 -0.45 -19.58
C ALA A 114 -22.38 0.07 -18.42
N GLN A 115 -22.21 -0.52 -17.22
CA GLN A 115 -22.94 -0.12 -16.02
C GLN A 115 -22.02 0.53 -14.99
N GLY A 116 -22.54 1.55 -14.29
CA GLY A 116 -21.88 2.19 -13.16
C GLY A 116 -20.49 2.75 -13.51
N SER A 117 -19.51 2.46 -12.65
CA SER A 117 -18.13 2.96 -12.76
C SER A 117 -17.42 2.57 -14.06
N ALA A 118 -17.83 1.48 -14.72
CA ALA A 118 -17.23 1.07 -15.99
C ALA A 118 -17.56 2.06 -17.12
N ALA A 119 -18.77 2.60 -17.15
CA ALA A 119 -19.16 3.63 -18.12
C ALA A 119 -18.36 4.94 -17.91
N GLU A 120 -18.16 5.33 -16.65
CA GLU A 120 -17.35 6.51 -16.31
C GLU A 120 -15.89 6.33 -16.69
N LEU A 121 -15.31 5.15 -16.47
CA LEU A 121 -13.94 4.85 -16.89
C LEU A 121 -13.79 4.93 -18.42
N ILE A 122 -14.72 4.38 -19.19
CA ILE A 122 -14.70 4.44 -20.66
C ILE A 122 -14.74 5.89 -21.14
N ARG A 123 -15.64 6.72 -20.59
CA ARG A 123 -15.71 8.15 -20.92
C ARG A 123 -14.45 8.91 -20.54
N ALA A 124 -13.87 8.63 -19.37
CA ALA A 124 -12.62 9.26 -18.93
C ALA A 124 -11.46 8.92 -19.86
N VAL A 125 -11.31 7.64 -20.24
CA VAL A 125 -10.30 7.19 -21.21
C VAL A 125 -10.51 7.85 -22.57
N ALA A 126 -11.75 7.93 -23.07
CA ALA A 126 -12.04 8.56 -24.36
C ALA A 126 -11.75 10.07 -24.37
N GLY A 127 -12.00 10.77 -23.26
CA GLY A 127 -11.77 12.21 -23.12
C GLY A 127 -10.31 12.62 -22.88
N HIS A 128 -9.49 11.72 -22.33
CA HIS A 128 -8.10 11.99 -21.95
C HIS A 128 -7.06 11.19 -22.72
N GLY A 129 -7.49 10.22 -23.55
CA GLY A 129 -6.61 9.23 -24.18
C GLY A 129 -6.09 8.21 -23.16
N LEU A 130 -5.42 7.17 -23.68
CA LEU A 130 -4.42 6.39 -22.93
C LEU A 130 -3.03 6.82 -23.40
#